data_AF-A0A128A5N8-F1
#
_entry.id   AF-A0A128A5N8-F1
#
_cell.length_a   1.000
_cell.length_b   1.000
_cell.length_c   1.000
_cell.angle_alpha   90.00
_cell.angle_beta   90.00
_cell.angle_gamma   90.00
#
_symmetry.space_group_name_H-M   'P 1'
#
loop_
_entity.id
_entity.type
_entity.pdbx_description
1 polymer ?
#
loop_
_entity_poly.entity_id
_entity_poly.type
_entity_poly.pdbx_seq_one_letter_code
_entity_poly.pdbx_strand_id
1 'polypeptide(L)'
;MENKIKTTTITVGLFAIFMLISSTTLLPAMGASANASNNAEKEAIKHASHKKFPHPPDGFGCGKWTNETGWIQSPCVSPDLPHPTEGNLYDLYGQSTNVNNLSEGTVEVSFATFTSETDDTWGSGAFSIQANTNQYQVSGVTYETQFDEENPSSGTGYDCVWQINVSGQDYSDKYCSATSPQQQTLSSSYDSYVDGYIDGSGNLVSEFCSYQQSTCWSASHTDDHNLSTHWSKTNGNILGYGNSSNADFTSPTDEYTYVTVFSSSTYTPSTLSFHSTDETNNLSYISESQTGCSSNNCQLFTESTN
;
A
#
# COMPACT_ATOMS: atom_id res chain seq x y z
N MET A 1 -56.17 -21.19 -28.58
CA MET A 1 -55.40 -21.95 -29.59
C MET A 1 -54.06 -22.24 -28.98
N GLU A 2 -53.89 -23.48 -28.50
CA GLU A 2 -52.65 -24.00 -27.94
C GLU A 2 -51.63 -24.25 -29.05
N ASN A 3 -50.36 -23.89 -28.84
CA ASN A 3 -49.26 -24.42 -29.63
C ASN A 3 -48.18 -24.95 -28.69
N LYS A 4 -48.16 -26.29 -28.56
CA LYS A 4 -47.10 -27.09 -27.94
C LYS A 4 -45.99 -27.29 -28.97
N ILE A 5 -44.74 -27.00 -28.63
CA ILE A 5 -43.57 -27.44 -29.40
C ILE A 5 -42.77 -28.42 -28.55
N LYS A 6 -42.41 -29.53 -29.22
CA LYS A 6 -41.99 -30.82 -28.69
C LYS A 6 -40.50 -30.85 -28.33
N THR A 7 -40.21 -31.50 -27.21
CA THR A 7 -38.92 -32.05 -26.79
C THR A 7 -38.43 -33.10 -27.79
N THR A 8 -37.14 -33.07 -28.16
CA THR A 8 -36.49 -34.18 -28.87
C THR A 8 -35.27 -34.64 -28.07
N THR A 9 -35.38 -35.85 -27.53
CA THR A 9 -34.33 -36.63 -26.88
C THR A 9 -33.55 -37.39 -27.95
N ILE A 10 -32.22 -37.35 -27.91
CA ILE A 10 -31.36 -38.26 -28.68
C ILE A 10 -30.49 -39.05 -27.69
N THR A 11 -30.65 -40.37 -27.71
CA THR A 11 -29.82 -41.34 -26.99
C THR A 11 -29.57 -42.51 -27.93
N VAL A 12 -28.31 -42.72 -28.34
CA VAL A 12 -27.68 -43.98 -28.80
C VAL A 12 -26.16 -43.70 -28.71
N GLY A 13 -25.24 -44.49 -28.16
CA GLY A 13 -25.23 -45.87 -27.68
C GLY A 13 -23.89 -46.51 -28.09
N LEU A 14 -23.14 -47.00 -27.09
CA LEU A 14 -22.11 -48.07 -27.07
C LEU A 14 -21.06 -48.22 -28.19
N PHE A 15 -19.78 -48.40 -27.84
CA PHE A 15 -19.14 -49.73 -27.76
C PHE A 15 -17.70 -49.66 -27.20
N ALA A 16 -17.38 -50.61 -26.32
CA ALA A 16 -16.09 -50.84 -25.68
C ALA A 16 -15.09 -51.58 -26.60
N ILE A 17 -13.78 -51.53 -26.30
CA ILE A 17 -12.86 -52.68 -26.42
C ILE A 17 -11.64 -52.47 -25.48
N PHE A 18 -11.38 -53.53 -24.73
CA PHE A 18 -10.24 -53.82 -23.86
C PHE A 18 -8.90 -53.87 -24.61
N MET A 19 -7.81 -53.44 -23.96
CA MET A 19 -6.55 -54.19 -23.99
C MET A 19 -5.80 -54.09 -22.65
N LEU A 20 -5.71 -55.24 -22.00
CA LEU A 20 -4.79 -55.60 -20.93
C LEU A 20 -3.38 -55.82 -21.51
N ILE A 21 -2.36 -55.20 -20.93
CA ILE A 21 -1.01 -55.78 -20.87
C ILE A 21 -0.48 -55.55 -19.45
N SER A 22 -0.23 -56.64 -18.74
CA SER A 22 0.47 -56.68 -17.47
C SER A 22 1.92 -57.10 -17.71
N SER A 23 2.88 -56.35 -17.19
CA SER A 23 4.11 -56.93 -16.63
C SER A 23 4.88 -55.89 -15.83
N THR A 24 5.16 -56.27 -14.59
CA THR A 24 5.90 -55.58 -13.53
C THR A 24 7.40 -55.60 -13.79
N THR A 25 8.10 -54.50 -13.48
CA THR A 25 9.49 -54.53 -12.98
C THR A 25 9.80 -53.28 -12.16
N LEU A 26 10.08 -53.52 -10.87
CA LEU A 26 11.13 -52.94 -10.02
C LEU A 26 11.26 -51.39 -9.91
N LEU A 27 10.93 -50.90 -8.70
CA LEU A 27 11.55 -49.73 -8.08
C LEU A 27 13.09 -49.88 -8.07
N PRO A 28 13.85 -48.80 -8.27
CA PRO A 28 14.22 -48.00 -7.10
C PRO A 28 14.26 -46.48 -7.34
N ALA A 29 14.48 -45.81 -6.21
CA ALA A 29 14.94 -44.44 -6.05
C ALA A 29 13.85 -43.37 -5.95
N MET A 30 13.72 -42.90 -4.71
CA MET A 30 13.40 -41.53 -4.35
C MET A 30 13.98 -40.56 -5.38
N GLY A 31 13.13 -40.06 -6.26
CA GLY A 31 13.35 -38.87 -7.05
C GLY A 31 12.28 -37.89 -6.59
N ALA A 32 12.71 -36.74 -6.07
CA ALA A 32 11.86 -35.68 -5.56
C ALA A 32 10.62 -35.47 -6.46
N SER A 33 9.45 -35.69 -5.87
CA SER A 33 8.19 -35.28 -6.48
C SER A 33 8.28 -33.79 -6.77
N ALA A 34 8.07 -33.45 -8.03
CA ALA A 34 8.01 -32.11 -8.56
C ALA A 34 6.99 -31.28 -7.76
N ASN A 35 7.52 -30.48 -6.83
CA ASN A 35 6.87 -29.32 -6.22
C ASN A 35 7.62 -28.03 -6.59
N ALA A 36 8.36 -28.05 -7.71
CA ALA A 36 9.05 -26.90 -8.29
C ALA A 36 8.31 -26.46 -9.56
N SER A 37 7.09 -26.00 -9.36
CA SER A 37 6.17 -25.40 -10.34
C SER A 37 5.03 -24.92 -9.45
N ASN A 38 5.10 -23.76 -8.80
CA ASN A 38 4.56 -22.52 -9.36
C ASN A 38 5.12 -21.25 -8.67
N ASN A 39 6.16 -21.35 -7.84
CA ASN A 39 6.68 -20.16 -7.13
C ASN A 39 7.57 -19.27 -8.02
N ALA A 40 8.20 -19.82 -9.05
CA ALA A 40 9.10 -19.08 -9.93
C ALA A 40 8.38 -18.09 -10.87
N GLU A 41 7.07 -18.25 -11.11
CA GLU A 41 6.28 -17.27 -11.87
C GLU A 41 5.65 -16.18 -10.99
N LYS A 42 5.43 -16.45 -9.68
CA LYS A 42 5.07 -15.41 -8.70
C LYS A 42 6.25 -14.50 -8.35
N GLU A 43 7.49 -14.98 -8.43
CA GLU A 43 8.70 -14.17 -8.23
C GLU A 43 8.99 -13.15 -9.35
N ALA A 44 8.17 -13.12 -10.41
CA ALA A 44 8.31 -12.12 -11.48
C ALA A 44 7.43 -10.86 -11.26
N ILE A 45 6.93 -10.63 -10.05
CA ILE A 45 6.47 -9.30 -9.66
C ILE A 45 7.71 -8.42 -9.72
N LYS A 46 7.74 -7.55 -10.73
CA LYS A 46 8.85 -6.65 -11.01
C LYS A 46 9.03 -5.73 -9.82
N HIS A 47 9.88 -6.13 -8.88
CA HIS A 47 10.55 -5.22 -7.98
C HIS A 47 11.29 -4.19 -8.83
N ALA A 48 10.66 -3.05 -9.07
CA ALA A 48 11.35 -1.88 -9.53
C ALA A 48 12.27 -1.47 -8.38
N SER A 49 13.57 -1.68 -8.55
CA SER A 49 14.57 -1.22 -7.60
C SER A 49 14.26 0.21 -7.14
N HIS A 50 14.09 0.37 -5.84
CA HIS A 50 13.89 1.61 -5.08
C HIS A 50 14.36 2.91 -5.77
N LYS A 51 13.40 3.85 -5.85
CA LYS A 51 13.47 5.27 -6.24
C LYS A 51 13.76 5.58 -7.71
N LYS A 52 12.67 5.78 -8.47
CA LYS A 52 12.69 6.24 -9.87
C LYS A 52 12.46 7.75 -10.03
N PHE A 53 11.97 8.42 -8.99
CA PHE A 53 11.70 9.84 -9.02
C PHE A 53 12.68 10.58 -8.10
N PRO A 54 13.18 11.76 -8.51
CA PRO A 54 14.03 12.56 -7.65
C PRO A 54 13.18 13.22 -6.58
N HIS A 55 13.60 13.15 -5.33
CA HIS A 55 13.01 13.93 -4.24
C HIS A 55 12.91 15.42 -4.59
N PRO A 56 11.88 16.15 -4.11
CA PRO A 56 11.86 17.60 -4.19
C PRO A 56 13.08 18.19 -3.48
N PRO A 57 13.59 19.36 -3.92
CA PRO A 57 14.62 20.07 -3.18
C PRO A 57 14.23 20.32 -1.71
N ASP A 58 15.21 20.39 -0.81
CA ASP A 58 14.92 20.71 0.60
C ASP A 58 14.21 22.06 0.72
N GLY A 59 13.17 22.13 1.55
CA GLY A 59 12.36 23.34 1.74
C GLY A 59 11.52 23.75 0.53
N PHE A 60 11.31 22.85 -0.44
CA PHE A 60 10.54 23.14 -1.65
C PHE A 60 9.05 23.42 -1.38
N GLY A 61 8.49 22.90 -0.29
CA GLY A 61 7.06 23.05 -0.01
C GLY A 61 6.24 22.04 -0.81
N CYS A 62 5.09 22.47 -1.32
CA CYS A 62 4.22 21.63 -2.14
C CYS A 62 4.52 21.77 -3.63
N GLY A 63 4.26 20.71 -4.39
CA GLY A 63 4.37 20.79 -5.84
C GLY A 63 4.10 19.49 -6.57
N LYS A 64 4.49 19.49 -7.84
CA LYS A 64 4.33 18.38 -8.78
C LYS A 64 5.60 18.19 -9.59
N TRP A 65 5.99 16.93 -9.78
CA TRP A 65 7.08 16.53 -10.66
C TRP A 65 6.56 15.79 -11.90
N THR A 66 7.15 16.07 -13.05
CA THR A 66 7.04 15.24 -14.26
C THR A 66 8.41 15.11 -14.92
N ASN A 67 8.60 14.11 -15.79
CA ASN A 67 9.83 13.98 -16.58
C ASN A 67 10.11 15.22 -17.44
N GLU A 68 9.06 15.88 -17.92
CA GLU A 68 9.15 17.02 -18.82
C GLU A 68 9.50 18.32 -18.10
N THR A 69 8.96 18.52 -16.89
CA THR A 69 9.07 19.79 -16.17
C THR A 69 10.05 19.76 -15.00
N GLY A 70 10.38 18.58 -14.48
CA GLY A 70 10.89 18.46 -13.12
C GLY A 70 9.88 18.97 -12.10
N TRP A 71 10.37 19.28 -10.90
CA TRP A 71 9.56 19.82 -9.80
C TRP A 71 9.10 21.25 -10.08
N ILE A 72 7.79 21.46 -10.07
CA ILE A 72 7.14 22.77 -10.11
C ILE A 72 6.42 23.00 -8.79
N GLN A 73 6.74 24.12 -8.12
CA GLN A 73 6.09 24.49 -6.86
C GLN A 73 4.63 24.87 -7.07
N SER A 74 3.80 24.51 -6.10
CA SER A 74 2.45 25.00 -5.92
C SER A 74 2.21 25.36 -4.45
N PRO A 75 1.24 26.23 -4.14
CA PRO A 75 0.87 26.49 -2.76
C PRO A 75 0.40 25.20 -2.08
N CYS A 76 0.89 24.96 -0.86
CA CYS A 76 0.26 24.01 0.03
C CYS A 76 -1.13 24.52 0.42
N VAL A 77 -2.05 23.59 0.63
CA VAL A 77 -3.42 23.86 1.07
C VAL A 77 -3.77 22.99 2.26
N SER A 78 -4.71 23.44 3.09
CA SER A 78 -5.27 22.65 4.19
C SER A 78 -6.78 22.47 3.97
N PRO A 79 -7.19 21.68 2.97
CA PRO A 79 -8.59 21.45 2.65
C PRO A 79 -9.35 20.79 3.82
N ASP A 80 -10.67 20.84 3.78
CA ASP A 80 -11.50 20.03 4.70
C ASP A 80 -11.63 18.63 4.10
N LEU A 81 -10.83 17.69 4.61
CA LEU A 81 -10.79 16.30 4.18
C LEU A 81 -11.33 15.42 5.33
N PRO A 82 -11.96 14.28 5.03
CA PRO A 82 -12.11 13.29 6.08
C PRO A 82 -10.72 12.95 6.60
N HIS A 83 -10.63 12.85 7.91
CA HIS A 83 -9.34 12.58 8.51
C HIS A 83 -8.96 11.12 8.21
N PRO A 84 -7.69 10.85 7.85
CA PRO A 84 -7.20 9.49 7.79
C PRO A 84 -7.35 8.90 9.19
N THR A 85 -7.82 7.67 9.28
CA THR A 85 -7.67 6.90 10.51
C THR A 85 -7.02 5.59 10.18
N GLU A 86 -6.01 5.24 10.97
CA GLU A 86 -5.72 3.84 11.22
C GLU A 86 -7.03 3.23 11.73
N GLY A 87 -7.56 2.21 11.05
CA GLY A 87 -8.80 1.59 11.44
C GLY A 87 -8.75 1.26 12.93
N ASN A 88 -9.76 1.71 13.66
CA ASN A 88 -9.81 1.87 15.12
C ASN A 88 -9.58 0.59 15.96
N LEU A 89 -9.10 -0.51 15.38
CA LEU A 89 -9.03 -1.84 15.97
C LEU A 89 -7.76 -2.65 15.63
N TYR A 90 -6.90 -2.25 14.67
CA TYR A 90 -5.85 -3.15 14.16
C TYR A 90 -4.51 -2.46 13.83
N ASP A 91 -3.39 -3.16 14.08
CA ASP A 91 -2.05 -2.71 13.71
C ASP A 91 -1.80 -2.93 12.21
N LEU A 92 -1.52 -1.85 11.47
CA LEU A 92 -1.04 -1.89 10.07
C LEU A 92 0.35 -2.57 9.97
N TYR A 93 0.65 -3.17 8.81
CA TYR A 93 1.96 -3.75 8.53
C TYR A 93 3.04 -2.69 8.64
N GLY A 94 4.12 -2.98 9.37
CA GLY A 94 5.13 -1.98 9.60
C GLY A 94 6.50 -2.51 9.96
N GLN A 95 7.47 -1.62 9.82
CA GLN A 95 8.83 -1.83 10.29
C GLN A 95 9.10 -0.95 11.49
N SER A 96 9.78 -1.50 12.49
CA SER A 96 10.18 -0.77 13.68
C SER A 96 11.64 -0.98 14.02
N THR A 97 12.19 0.01 14.72
CA THR A 97 13.54 0.00 15.27
C THR A 97 13.45 0.16 16.79
N ASN A 98 14.50 -0.24 17.50
CA ASN A 98 14.63 0.01 18.94
C ASN A 98 15.15 1.42 19.25
N VAL A 99 15.30 2.27 18.24
CA VAL A 99 15.97 3.56 18.33
C VAL A 99 15.19 4.61 17.53
N ASN A 100 14.96 5.80 18.09
CA ASN A 100 14.22 6.86 17.39
C ASN A 100 15.11 7.54 16.36
N ASN A 101 15.24 6.94 15.19
CA ASN A 101 16.18 7.41 14.18
C ASN A 101 15.70 7.20 12.74
N LEU A 102 14.44 6.84 12.53
CA LEU A 102 13.92 6.79 11.16
C LEU A 102 13.90 8.20 10.59
N SER A 103 14.39 8.32 9.36
CA SER A 103 14.37 9.57 8.60
C SER A 103 13.39 9.50 7.43
N GLU A 104 12.96 8.29 7.07
CA GLU A 104 12.08 8.04 5.94
C GLU A 104 11.34 6.71 6.13
N GLY A 105 10.09 6.69 5.67
CA GLY A 105 9.24 5.52 5.61
C GLY A 105 8.36 5.55 4.37
N THR A 106 8.44 4.51 3.55
CA THR A 106 7.72 4.38 2.29
C THR A 106 6.71 3.24 2.38
N VAL A 107 5.51 3.48 1.85
CA VAL A 107 4.48 2.46 1.60
C VAL A 107 4.18 2.45 0.12
N GLU A 108 4.49 1.34 -0.55
CA GLU A 108 4.22 1.09 -1.98
C GLU A 108 3.13 0.04 -2.11
N VAL A 109 2.17 0.29 -3.01
CA VAL A 109 1.01 -0.57 -3.24
C VAL A 109 0.91 -0.91 -4.72
N SER A 110 0.71 -2.19 -5.01
CA SER A 110 0.44 -2.69 -6.36
C SER A 110 -0.54 -3.85 -6.36
N PHE A 111 -1.15 -4.15 -7.51
CA PHE A 111 -2.13 -5.23 -7.65
C PHE A 111 -1.70 -6.25 -8.72
N ALA A 112 -1.63 -7.54 -8.37
CA ALA A 112 -1.50 -8.62 -9.37
C ALA A 112 -2.82 -8.85 -10.10
N THR A 113 -3.91 -8.86 -9.35
CA THR A 113 -5.27 -8.98 -9.85
C THR A 113 -6.12 -7.90 -9.18
N PHE A 114 -7.01 -7.29 -9.95
CA PHE A 114 -7.93 -6.27 -9.44
C PHE A 114 -9.24 -6.39 -10.22
N THR A 115 -10.34 -6.47 -9.48
CA THR A 115 -11.67 -6.52 -10.08
C THR A 115 -12.42 -5.21 -9.85
N SER A 116 -12.68 -4.88 -8.58
CA SER A 116 -13.28 -3.61 -8.18
C SER A 116 -13.03 -3.35 -6.71
N GLU A 117 -13.07 -2.08 -6.35
CA GLU A 117 -13.04 -1.57 -4.98
C GLU A 117 -14.34 -0.77 -4.77
N THR A 118 -14.93 -0.91 -3.59
CA THR A 118 -16.09 -0.14 -3.15
C THR A 118 -15.86 0.42 -1.77
N ASP A 119 -15.97 1.74 -1.68
CA ASP A 119 -16.06 2.45 -0.42
C ASP A 119 -17.53 2.68 -0.07
N ASP A 120 -17.97 2.11 1.06
CA ASP A 120 -19.36 2.18 1.52
C ASP A 120 -19.83 3.61 1.87
N THR A 121 -18.91 4.54 2.12
CA THR A 121 -19.23 5.92 2.51
C THR A 121 -19.02 6.92 1.38
N TRP A 122 -17.91 6.80 0.68
CA TRP A 122 -17.46 7.77 -0.32
C TRP A 122 -17.69 7.30 -1.74
N GLY A 123 -18.08 6.04 -1.94
CA GLY A 123 -18.38 5.45 -3.24
C GLY A 123 -17.18 4.82 -3.92
N SER A 124 -17.45 3.95 -4.89
CA SER A 124 -16.43 3.17 -5.60
C SER A 124 -15.30 4.01 -6.18
N GLY A 125 -14.07 3.54 -6.00
CA GLY A 125 -12.84 4.19 -6.45
C GLY A 125 -12.35 5.28 -5.49
N ALA A 126 -12.90 5.35 -4.28
CA ALA A 126 -12.35 6.16 -3.20
C ALA A 126 -11.38 5.31 -2.38
N PHE A 127 -10.16 5.77 -2.20
CA PHE A 127 -9.15 5.05 -1.42
C PHE A 127 -8.15 6.03 -0.82
N SER A 128 -7.39 5.55 0.15
CA SER A 128 -6.21 6.22 0.66
C SER A 128 -5.01 5.28 0.65
N ILE A 129 -3.81 5.79 0.38
CA ILE A 129 -2.55 5.08 0.65
C ILE A 129 -1.91 5.82 1.81
N GLN A 130 -1.60 5.13 2.90
CA GLN A 130 -1.13 5.76 4.12
C GLN A 130 0.22 5.18 4.53
N ALA A 131 1.13 6.05 4.96
CA ALA A 131 2.36 5.74 5.67
C ALA A 131 2.33 6.44 7.03
N ASN A 132 2.06 5.67 8.09
CA ASN A 132 1.83 6.19 9.44
C ASN A 132 3.04 5.92 10.33
N THR A 133 3.33 6.86 11.21
CA THR A 133 4.44 6.74 12.17
C THR A 133 4.00 6.01 13.44
N ASN A 134 4.92 5.74 14.35
CA ASN A 134 4.52 5.45 15.74
C ASN A 134 3.81 6.66 16.37
N GLN A 135 3.01 6.40 17.39
CA GLN A 135 2.59 7.44 18.33
C GLN A 135 3.78 7.86 19.22
N TYR A 136 3.81 9.14 19.59
CA TYR A 136 4.85 9.72 20.45
C TYR A 136 4.29 10.82 21.34
N GLN A 137 5.03 11.19 22.39
CA GLN A 137 4.56 12.18 23.37
C GLN A 137 5.41 13.45 23.34
N VAL A 138 4.73 14.60 23.25
CA VAL A 138 5.33 15.93 23.36
C VAL A 138 4.59 16.69 24.44
N SER A 139 5.29 17.07 25.51
CA SER A 139 4.71 17.83 26.63
C SER A 139 3.42 17.21 27.23
N GLY A 140 3.32 15.88 27.22
CA GLY A 140 2.17 15.14 27.76
C GLY A 140 0.98 14.97 26.81
N VAL A 141 1.07 15.47 25.58
CA VAL A 141 0.11 15.25 24.49
C VAL A 141 0.62 14.12 23.61
N THR A 142 -0.26 13.21 23.20
CA THR A 142 0.08 12.10 22.30
C THR A 142 -0.19 12.53 20.87
N TYR A 143 0.84 12.39 20.03
CA TYR A 143 0.83 12.72 18.62
C TYR A 143 1.13 11.51 17.76
N GLU A 144 0.75 11.61 16.50
CA GLU A 144 1.11 10.72 15.42
C GLU A 144 1.28 11.56 14.15
N THR A 145 2.21 11.18 13.28
CA THR A 145 2.30 11.76 11.94
C THR A 145 1.83 10.74 10.93
N GLN A 146 1.05 11.19 9.95
CA GLN A 146 0.63 10.39 8.82
C GLN A 146 1.00 11.11 7.53
N PHE A 147 1.53 10.34 6.59
CA PHE A 147 1.78 10.77 5.23
C PHE A 147 0.81 9.98 4.36
N ASP A 148 -0.01 10.65 3.57
CA ASP A 148 -1.05 9.96 2.81
C ASP A 148 -1.30 10.56 1.43
N GLU A 149 -1.81 9.71 0.54
CA GLU A 149 -2.57 10.13 -0.63
C GLU A 149 -4.03 9.76 -0.38
N GLU A 150 -4.89 10.78 -0.33
CA GLU A 150 -6.33 10.67 -0.16
C GLU A 150 -7.00 10.90 -1.53
N ASN A 151 -7.45 9.82 -2.18
CA ASN A 151 -8.10 9.86 -3.50
C ASN A 151 -9.62 9.62 -3.38
N PRO A 152 -10.46 10.67 -3.45
CA PRO A 152 -11.91 10.51 -3.34
C PRO A 152 -12.49 9.88 -4.61
N SER A 153 -13.70 9.31 -4.52
CA SER A 153 -14.45 8.79 -5.67
C SER A 153 -14.82 9.86 -6.72
N SER A 154 -14.74 11.13 -6.33
CA SER A 154 -14.97 12.27 -7.20
C SER A 154 -14.30 13.53 -6.63
N GLY A 155 -13.80 14.39 -7.52
CA GLY A 155 -13.16 15.65 -7.14
C GLY A 155 -11.63 15.57 -7.13
N THR A 156 -11.02 16.33 -6.23
CA THR A 156 -9.56 16.48 -6.14
C THR A 156 -9.03 15.57 -5.04
N GLY A 157 -8.09 14.70 -5.37
CA GLY A 157 -7.26 13.99 -4.42
C GLY A 157 -6.11 14.85 -3.90
N TYR A 158 -5.55 14.43 -2.77
CA TYR A 158 -4.55 15.19 -2.04
C TYR A 158 -3.49 14.28 -1.43
N ASP A 159 -2.24 14.67 -1.63
CA ASP A 159 -1.09 14.16 -0.92
C ASP A 159 -0.88 15.05 0.30
N CYS A 160 -0.89 14.51 1.51
CA CYS A 160 -0.86 15.30 2.74
C CYS A 160 0.17 14.81 3.75
N VAL A 161 0.65 15.76 4.55
CA VAL A 161 1.30 15.53 5.83
C VAL A 161 0.32 15.93 6.92
N TRP A 162 -0.02 15.00 7.81
CA TRP A 162 -0.87 15.22 8.98
C TRP A 162 -0.06 15.09 10.27
N GLN A 163 -0.20 16.06 11.17
CA GLN A 163 0.33 15.99 12.52
C GLN A 163 -0.82 15.90 13.53
N ILE A 164 -1.19 14.68 13.87
CA ILE A 164 -2.44 14.38 14.55
C ILE A 164 -2.22 14.45 16.05
N ASN A 165 -3.01 15.25 16.76
CA ASN A 165 -3.11 15.15 18.22
C ASN A 165 -4.11 14.03 18.55
N VAL A 166 -3.59 12.82 18.68
CA VAL A 166 -4.35 11.60 18.98
C VAL A 166 -5.10 11.72 20.31
N SER A 167 -4.45 12.27 21.34
CA SER A 167 -5.09 12.41 22.66
C SER A 167 -6.26 13.40 22.69
N GLY A 168 -6.25 14.39 21.80
CA GLY A 168 -7.31 15.37 21.60
C GLY A 168 -8.29 15.03 20.48
N GLN A 169 -7.98 14.01 19.67
CA GLN A 169 -8.68 13.68 18.41
C GLN A 169 -8.77 14.91 17.48
N ASP A 170 -7.65 15.62 17.34
CA ASP A 170 -7.54 16.82 16.51
C ASP A 170 -6.65 16.56 15.30
N TYR A 171 -7.26 16.72 14.12
CA TYR A 171 -6.71 16.46 12.80
C TYR A 171 -6.63 17.76 11.96
N SER A 172 -6.64 18.92 12.62
CA SER A 172 -6.62 20.22 11.93
C SER A 172 -5.25 20.60 11.38
N ASP A 173 -4.18 20.05 11.95
CA ASP A 173 -2.79 20.33 11.59
C ASP A 173 -2.35 19.46 10.42
N LYS A 174 -2.56 19.98 9.20
CA LYS A 174 -2.23 19.28 7.96
C LYS A 174 -1.91 20.21 6.81
N TYR A 175 -0.99 19.78 5.96
CA TYR A 175 -0.61 20.49 4.73
C TYR A 175 -0.64 19.50 3.57
N CYS A 176 -1.31 19.90 2.49
CA CYS A 176 -1.60 19.04 1.36
C CYS A 176 -1.21 19.68 0.03
N SER A 177 -0.92 18.82 -0.95
CA SER A 177 -0.74 19.14 -2.36
C SER A 177 -1.84 18.47 -3.16
N ALA A 178 -2.48 19.21 -4.06
CA ALA A 178 -3.52 18.65 -4.92
C ALA A 178 -2.88 17.72 -5.97
N THR A 179 -3.25 16.44 -5.95
CA THR A 179 -2.71 15.42 -6.86
C THR A 179 -3.50 15.34 -8.17
N SER A 180 -4.77 15.72 -8.12
CA SER A 180 -5.73 15.56 -9.21
C SER A 180 -6.21 16.90 -9.77
N PRO A 181 -6.55 16.96 -11.07
CA PRO A 181 -7.98 16.98 -11.40
C PRO A 181 -8.47 15.67 -12.04
N GLN A 182 -7.59 14.68 -12.22
CA GLN A 182 -7.96 13.33 -12.62
C GLN A 182 -7.87 12.39 -11.41
N GLN A 183 -9.04 11.95 -10.95
CA GLN A 183 -9.17 10.86 -9.98
C GLN A 183 -8.33 9.66 -10.43
N GLN A 184 -7.59 9.08 -9.50
CA GLN A 184 -6.84 7.86 -9.74
C GLN A 184 -7.79 6.68 -9.78
N THR A 185 -7.53 5.72 -10.67
CA THR A 185 -8.34 4.51 -10.80
C THR A 185 -7.49 3.29 -10.48
N LEU A 186 -7.91 2.52 -9.48
CA LEU A 186 -7.29 1.23 -9.17
C LEU A 186 -7.49 0.25 -10.34
N SER A 187 -6.46 -0.55 -10.58
CA SER A 187 -6.42 -1.54 -11.65
C SER A 187 -5.30 -2.55 -11.38
N SER A 188 -5.25 -3.65 -12.12
CA SER A 188 -4.12 -4.60 -12.08
C SER A 188 -2.82 -4.01 -12.66
N SER A 189 -2.84 -2.75 -13.10
CA SER A 189 -1.66 -1.98 -13.51
C SER A 189 -1.38 -0.81 -12.59
N TYR A 190 -2.17 -0.68 -11.51
CA TYR A 190 -1.96 0.34 -10.50
C TYR A 190 -0.72 -0.01 -9.69
N ASP A 191 0.16 0.98 -9.58
CA ASP A 191 1.45 0.89 -8.93
C ASP A 191 1.84 2.32 -8.53
N SER A 192 1.86 2.55 -7.22
CA SER A 192 2.10 3.87 -6.62
C SER A 192 2.70 3.71 -5.23
N TYR A 193 3.31 4.78 -4.72
CA TYR A 193 3.79 4.82 -3.34
C TYR A 193 3.52 6.18 -2.69
N VAL A 194 3.47 6.16 -1.36
CA VAL A 194 3.60 7.32 -0.49
C VAL A 194 4.91 7.18 0.30
N ASP A 195 5.76 8.20 0.22
CA ASP A 195 7.00 8.31 0.97
C ASP A 195 6.89 9.46 1.97
N GLY A 196 7.05 9.16 3.26
CA GLY A 196 7.18 10.15 4.30
C GLY A 196 8.65 10.31 4.67
N TYR A 197 9.17 11.52 4.77
CA TYR A 197 10.55 11.74 5.21
C TYR A 197 10.80 13.12 5.83
N ILE A 198 11.96 13.27 6.46
CA ILE A 198 12.44 14.54 7.00
C ILE A 198 13.52 15.09 6.05
N ASP A 199 13.26 16.26 5.47
CA ASP A 199 14.18 16.89 4.52
C ASP A 199 15.41 17.52 5.20
N GLY A 200 16.38 17.98 4.40
CA GLY A 200 17.58 18.64 4.93
C GLY A 200 17.32 19.98 5.64
N SER A 201 16.11 20.54 5.49
CA SER A 201 15.64 21.74 6.20
C SER A 201 14.90 21.43 7.50
N GLY A 202 14.69 20.14 7.81
CA GLY A 202 13.94 19.69 9.00
C GLY A 202 12.42 19.73 8.83
N ASN A 203 11.91 19.82 7.60
CA ASN A 203 10.48 19.70 7.34
C ASN A 203 10.09 18.24 7.19
N LEU A 204 8.86 17.93 7.58
CA LEU A 204 8.15 16.72 7.22
C LEU A 204 7.70 16.85 5.77
N VAL A 205 7.94 15.81 4.96
CA VAL A 205 7.56 15.79 3.55
C VAL A 205 6.82 14.49 3.26
N SER A 206 5.63 14.61 2.68
CA SER A 206 4.96 13.54 1.97
C SER A 206 5.32 13.64 0.49
N GLU A 207 5.62 12.51 -0.14
CA GLU A 207 5.74 12.37 -1.58
C GLU A 207 4.83 11.23 -2.04
N PHE A 208 3.79 11.56 -2.79
CA PHE A 208 2.98 10.59 -3.52
C PHE A 208 3.46 10.48 -4.97
N CYS A 209 3.74 9.27 -5.45
CA CYS A 209 4.14 9.03 -6.83
C CYS A 209 3.32 7.91 -7.48
N SER A 210 2.84 8.18 -8.69
CA SER A 210 2.18 7.18 -9.53
C SER A 210 3.10 6.78 -10.68
N TYR A 211 3.52 5.51 -10.70
CA TYR A 211 4.37 5.00 -11.78
C TYR A 211 3.63 4.97 -13.12
N GLN A 212 2.33 4.65 -13.08
CA GLN A 212 1.47 4.66 -14.26
C GLN A 212 1.42 6.04 -14.92
N GLN A 213 1.37 7.11 -14.11
CA GLN A 213 1.32 8.49 -14.61
C GLN A 213 2.70 9.12 -14.76
N SER A 214 3.77 8.45 -14.31
CA SER A 214 5.13 8.99 -14.27
C SER A 214 5.18 10.40 -13.66
N THR A 215 4.43 10.58 -12.57
CA THR A 215 4.18 11.87 -11.92
C THR A 215 4.29 11.69 -10.41
N CYS A 216 4.85 12.70 -9.74
CA CYS A 216 4.85 12.79 -8.28
C CYS A 216 4.28 14.11 -7.82
N TRP A 217 3.81 14.10 -6.59
CA TRP A 217 3.37 15.26 -5.84
C TRP A 217 4.06 15.23 -4.50
N SER A 218 4.29 16.42 -3.97
CA SER A 218 4.86 16.57 -2.64
C SER A 218 4.03 17.53 -1.83
N ALA A 219 3.87 17.22 -0.56
CA ALA A 219 3.41 18.14 0.46
C ALA A 219 4.45 18.27 1.56
N SER A 220 4.65 19.47 2.08
CA SER A 220 5.63 19.71 3.13
C SER A 220 5.03 20.53 4.27
N HIS A 221 5.36 20.11 5.48
CA HIS A 221 4.95 20.70 6.74
C HIS A 221 6.15 20.85 7.66
N THR A 222 6.17 21.90 8.48
CA THR A 222 7.12 22.02 9.60
C THR A 222 6.95 20.86 10.59
N ASP A 223 8.06 20.34 11.11
CA ASP A 223 8.08 19.32 12.19
C ASP A 223 7.76 19.96 13.55
N ASP A 224 6.51 20.42 13.72
CA ASP A 224 6.09 21.22 14.87
C ASP A 224 6.04 20.41 16.18
N HIS A 225 5.92 19.08 16.06
CA HIS A 225 5.83 18.17 17.19
C HIS A 225 7.04 17.22 17.30
N ASN A 226 8.17 17.52 16.68
CA ASN A 226 9.45 16.81 16.83
C ASN A 226 9.41 15.31 16.47
N LEU A 227 8.65 14.91 15.44
CA LEU A 227 8.66 13.56 14.90
C LEU A 227 10.10 13.10 14.63
N SER A 228 10.97 13.98 14.12
CA SER A 228 12.38 13.68 13.80
C SER A 228 13.20 13.07 14.94
N THR A 229 12.78 13.26 16.19
CA THR A 229 13.45 12.69 17.38
C THR A 229 12.68 11.54 18.03
N HIS A 230 11.50 11.22 17.50
CA HIS A 230 10.58 10.20 18.02
C HIS A 230 10.23 9.11 17.02
N TRP A 231 10.60 9.26 15.74
CA TRP A 231 10.26 8.33 14.69
C TRP A 231 11.07 7.03 14.80
N SER A 232 10.36 5.94 15.07
CA SER A 232 10.92 4.59 15.27
C SER A 232 10.13 3.50 14.55
N LYS A 233 8.91 3.78 14.08
CA LYS A 233 8.09 2.85 13.31
C LYS A 233 7.50 3.56 12.10
N THR A 234 7.45 2.87 10.97
CA THR A 234 6.52 3.19 9.88
C THR A 234 5.64 1.99 9.62
N ASN A 235 4.36 2.23 9.44
CA ASN A 235 3.39 1.23 9.06
C ASN A 235 2.48 1.79 7.95
N GLY A 236 1.71 0.95 7.26
CA GLY A 236 0.73 1.44 6.32
C GLY A 236 0.22 0.42 5.32
N ASN A 237 -0.82 0.82 4.59
CA ASN A 237 -1.38 0.08 3.46
C ASN A 237 -2.25 1.01 2.58
N ILE A 238 -2.91 0.44 1.56
CA ILE A 238 -4.10 1.00 0.94
C ILE A 238 -5.36 0.68 1.76
N LEU A 239 -6.16 1.71 2.04
CA LEU A 239 -7.40 1.66 2.81
C LEU A 239 -8.52 2.38 2.04
N GLY A 240 -9.73 2.38 2.61
CA GLY A 240 -10.80 3.26 2.14
C GLY A 240 -10.44 4.73 2.34
N TYR A 241 -11.24 5.63 1.77
CA TYR A 241 -10.99 7.06 1.86
C TYR A 241 -11.42 7.65 3.22
N GLY A 242 -10.46 8.10 4.03
CA GLY A 242 -10.70 8.68 5.36
C GLY A 242 -11.34 7.76 6.42
N ASN A 243 -11.82 8.36 7.52
CA ASN A 243 -12.19 7.69 8.78
C ASN A 243 -13.38 6.70 8.78
N SER A 244 -14.13 6.61 7.69
CA SER A 244 -15.46 5.96 7.74
C SER A 244 -15.60 4.72 6.88
N SER A 245 -14.53 4.32 6.19
CA SER A 245 -14.67 3.47 5.03
C SER A 245 -13.71 2.30 5.00
N ASN A 246 -14.32 1.16 4.80
CA ASN A 246 -13.69 -0.02 4.27
C ASN A 246 -13.40 0.19 2.78
N ALA A 247 -12.18 -0.11 2.32
CA ALA A 247 -11.94 -0.33 0.90
C ALA A 247 -12.36 -1.77 0.56
N ASP A 248 -13.65 -2.03 0.34
CA ASP A 248 -14.11 -3.38 0.07
C ASP A 248 -13.69 -3.81 -1.34
N PHE A 249 -12.66 -4.65 -1.43
CA PHE A 249 -12.29 -5.29 -2.69
C PHE A 249 -13.27 -6.42 -2.99
N THR A 250 -13.78 -6.48 -4.22
CA THR A 250 -14.85 -7.41 -4.60
C THR A 250 -14.37 -8.41 -5.65
N SER A 251 -14.28 -9.70 -5.29
CA SER A 251 -13.84 -10.80 -6.19
C SER A 251 -12.37 -10.66 -6.64
N PRO A 252 -11.70 -11.72 -7.15
CA PRO A 252 -10.30 -11.99 -6.83
C PRO A 252 -9.42 -10.76 -7.05
N THR A 253 -8.86 -10.30 -5.94
CA THR A 253 -7.97 -9.15 -5.87
C THR A 253 -6.77 -9.57 -5.04
N ASP A 254 -5.60 -9.51 -5.66
CA ASP A 254 -4.32 -9.81 -5.05
C ASP A 254 -3.54 -8.50 -4.95
N GLU A 255 -3.35 -8.04 -3.72
CA GLU A 255 -2.71 -6.77 -3.38
C GLU A 255 -1.32 -7.05 -2.77
N TYR A 256 -0.37 -6.22 -3.15
CA TYR A 256 0.98 -6.25 -2.63
C TYR A 256 1.29 -4.91 -1.99
N THR A 257 1.68 -4.97 -0.73
CA THR A 257 2.18 -3.83 0.02
C THR A 257 3.66 -4.02 0.29
N TYR A 258 4.45 -2.98 0.05
CA TYR A 258 5.85 -2.93 0.47
C TYR A 258 6.01 -1.80 1.47
N VAL A 259 6.53 -2.11 2.63
CA VAL A 259 6.90 -1.11 3.64
C VAL A 259 8.40 -1.06 3.73
N THR A 260 8.97 0.11 3.47
CA THR A 260 10.41 0.35 3.54
C THR A 260 10.70 1.45 4.54
N VAL A 261 11.79 1.31 5.29
CA VAL A 261 12.24 2.36 6.21
C VAL A 261 13.72 2.61 6.04
N PHE A 262 14.08 3.89 6.14
CA PHE A 262 15.48 4.32 6.14
C PHE A 262 15.79 5.12 7.39
N SER A 263 17.04 4.97 7.84
CA SER A 263 17.62 5.83 8.87
C SER A 263 18.89 6.49 8.35
N SER A 264 19.07 7.76 8.69
CA SER A 264 20.33 8.48 8.50
C SER A 264 21.47 7.95 9.39
N SER A 265 21.16 7.10 10.36
CA SER A 265 22.11 6.46 11.28
C SER A 265 22.03 4.94 11.19
N THR A 266 23.11 4.28 11.60
CA THR A 266 23.17 2.81 11.59
C THR A 266 22.24 2.26 12.67
N TYR A 267 21.34 1.35 12.31
CA TYR A 267 20.49 0.65 13.27
C TYR A 267 20.40 -0.84 12.98
N THR A 268 19.93 -1.57 13.99
CA THR A 268 19.53 -2.96 13.84
C THR A 268 18.04 -3.01 14.09
N PRO A 269 17.20 -3.40 13.11
CA PRO A 269 15.77 -3.53 13.34
C PRO A 269 15.55 -4.53 14.47
N SER A 270 14.84 -4.10 15.52
CA SER A 270 14.74 -4.89 16.75
C SER A 270 13.51 -5.77 16.78
N THR A 271 12.48 -5.43 16.02
CA THR A 271 11.22 -6.18 16.02
C THR A 271 10.49 -5.94 14.72
N LEU A 272 10.19 -7.02 14.02
CA LEU A 272 9.15 -7.06 13.02
C LEU A 272 7.90 -7.59 13.73
N SER A 273 6.86 -6.77 13.83
CA SER A 273 5.58 -7.19 14.40
C SER A 273 4.56 -7.18 13.28
N PHE A 274 3.98 -8.35 13.01
CA PHE A 274 3.00 -8.55 11.95
C PHE A 274 1.64 -8.80 12.55
N HIS A 275 0.67 -8.03 12.09
CA HIS A 275 -0.73 -8.36 12.22
C HIS A 275 -1.36 -8.04 10.87
N SER A 276 -2.05 -9.03 10.30
CA SER A 276 -3.02 -8.74 9.24
C SER A 276 -4.08 -7.86 9.86
N THR A 277 -4.40 -6.75 9.21
CA THR A 277 -5.55 -5.98 9.64
C THR A 277 -6.80 -6.84 9.40
N ASP A 278 -7.64 -6.97 10.42
CA ASP A 278 -9.07 -7.32 10.28
C ASP A 278 -9.85 -6.03 9.90
N GLU A 279 -9.18 -5.06 9.26
CA GLU A 279 -9.86 -3.99 8.58
C GLU A 279 -10.67 -4.61 7.46
N THR A 280 -11.91 -4.17 7.32
CA THR A 280 -12.85 -4.73 6.37
C THR A 280 -12.51 -4.30 4.93
N ASN A 281 -11.24 -4.23 4.53
CA ASN A 281 -10.92 -4.25 3.10
C ASN A 281 -11.16 -5.65 2.47
N ASN A 282 -11.51 -6.62 3.32
CA ASN A 282 -11.87 -8.00 2.99
C ASN A 282 -10.73 -8.79 2.31
N LEU A 283 -9.49 -8.29 2.36
CA LEU A 283 -8.31 -9.01 1.89
C LEU A 283 -7.79 -9.93 3.01
N SER A 284 -7.59 -11.21 2.70
CA SER A 284 -6.94 -12.17 3.60
C SER A 284 -5.43 -12.14 3.40
N TYR A 285 -4.69 -11.95 4.49
CA TYR A 285 -3.23 -12.06 4.47
C TYR A 285 -2.77 -13.47 4.12
N ILE A 286 -1.88 -13.58 3.12
CA ILE A 286 -1.32 -14.86 2.70
C ILE A 286 0.09 -15.06 3.27
N SER A 287 0.98 -14.09 3.09
CA SER A 287 2.39 -14.28 3.38
C SER A 287 3.18 -12.98 3.46
N GLU A 288 4.34 -13.09 4.08
CA GLU A 288 5.33 -12.02 4.18
C GLU A 288 6.72 -12.58 3.98
N SER A 289 7.59 -11.76 3.39
CA SER A 289 9.00 -12.05 3.34
C SER A 289 9.80 -10.78 3.60
N GLN A 290 10.74 -10.86 4.52
CA GLN A 290 11.77 -9.85 4.67
C GLN A 290 12.76 -9.96 3.51
N THR A 291 12.87 -8.92 2.69
CA THR A 291 13.75 -8.92 1.50
C THR A 291 15.17 -8.44 1.79
N GLY A 292 15.46 -8.02 3.02
CA GLY A 292 16.82 -7.84 3.53
C GLY A 292 17.04 -6.54 4.29
N CYS A 293 18.07 -6.53 5.13
CA CYS A 293 18.54 -5.33 5.83
C CYS A 293 19.99 -5.07 5.42
N SER A 294 20.25 -3.88 4.88
CA SER A 294 21.58 -3.30 4.84
C SER A 294 21.65 -2.20 5.89
N SER A 295 22.85 -1.80 6.33
CA SER A 295 23.12 -1.09 7.59
C SER A 295 22.21 0.11 7.97
N ASN A 296 21.48 0.68 7.01
CA ASN A 296 20.57 1.83 7.19
C ASN A 296 19.20 1.67 6.47
N ASN A 297 18.95 0.58 5.76
CA ASN A 297 17.76 0.37 4.93
C ASN A 297 17.21 -1.05 5.17
N CYS A 298 15.95 -1.11 5.57
CA CYS A 298 15.25 -2.35 5.80
C CYS A 298 13.97 -2.39 4.94
N GLN A 299 13.73 -3.52 4.30
CA GLN A 299 12.61 -3.73 3.39
C GLN A 299 11.75 -4.92 3.82
N LEU A 300 10.44 -4.72 3.71
CA LEU A 300 9.42 -5.67 4.06
C LEU A 300 8.44 -5.78 2.90
N PHE A 301 8.08 -7.01 2.55
CA PHE A 301 7.10 -7.32 1.52
C PHE A 301 5.96 -8.15 2.10
N THR A 302 4.72 -7.75 1.79
CA THR A 302 3.50 -8.46 2.16
C THR A 302 2.60 -8.71 0.94
N GLU A 303 1.97 -9.88 0.90
CA GLU A 303 0.97 -10.29 -0.09
C GLU A 303 -0.37 -10.60 0.60
N SER A 304 -1.45 -9.99 0.11
CA SER A 304 -2.82 -10.16 0.58
C SER A 304 -3.76 -10.47 -0.59
N THR A 305 -4.81 -11.27 -0.36
CA THR A 305 -5.73 -11.71 -1.42
C THR A 305 -7.17 -11.86 -0.91
N ASN A 306 -8.17 -11.59 -1.74
CA ASN A 306 -9.60 -11.80 -1.46
C ASN A 306 -10.21 -12.90 -2.32
#